data_AF-A0A1H0DVD9-F1
#
_entry.id   AF-A0A1H0DVD9-F1
#
_cell.length_a   1.000
_cell.length_b   1.000
_cell.length_c   1.000
_cell.angle_alpha   90.00
_cell.angle_beta   90.00
_cell.angle_gamma   90.00
#
_symmetry.space_group_name_H-M   'P 1'
#
loop_
_entity.id
_entity.type
_entity.pdbx_description
1 polymer ?
#
loop_
_entity_poly.entity_id
_entity_poly.type
_entity_poly.pdbx_seq_one_letter_code
_entity_poly.pdbx_strand_id
1 'polypeptide(L)'
;MSEPRLNIPPISMYAITAKLFTHVEKAIVSEFGQEGQKLIQQGVKIFGFKDAEDIAKQATMEKENHALFNYIPNNHQAKKNFENETIYALMAKLFAQITKPVVDEFGNQAKDAVRDGVRTFGEERGRGIAQRARANGEDYTIDHYLTNYDMGRSDLFTFSTEYKPNEIEQNFTVCPFGQQWADDNMHEYGILYCQMIDPAVARGFNPNFEVEHDQYVLREGNCHFRFKMQDQQNK
;
A
#
# COMPACT_ATOMS: atom_id res chain seq x y z
N MET A 1 -2.55 12.10 36.48
CA MET A 1 -1.36 12.38 35.65
C MET A 1 -1.57 11.59 34.37
N SER A 2 -1.68 12.25 33.22
CA SER A 2 -1.80 11.56 31.93
C SER A 2 -0.49 10.81 31.67
N GLU A 3 -0.57 9.53 31.27
CA GLU A 3 0.61 8.78 30.84
C GLU A 3 1.25 9.47 29.62
N PRO A 4 2.58 9.46 29.50
CA PRO A 4 3.25 10.05 28.33
C PRO A 4 2.90 9.27 27.06
N ARG A 5 2.61 9.99 25.97
CA ARG A 5 2.35 9.41 24.64
C ARG A 5 3.51 8.49 24.23
N LEU A 6 3.20 7.27 23.83
CA LEU A 6 4.17 6.33 23.31
C LEU A 6 4.64 6.78 21.93
N ASN A 7 5.97 6.85 21.75
CA ASN A 7 6.56 7.07 20.44
C ASN A 7 6.65 5.74 19.69
N ILE A 8 5.69 5.47 18.80
CA ILE A 8 5.66 4.26 17.99
C ILE A 8 6.20 4.61 16.59
N PRO A 9 7.38 4.09 16.19
CA PRO A 9 7.99 4.45 14.92
C PRO A 9 7.10 4.05 13.72
N PRO A 10 7.21 4.76 12.59
CA PRO A 10 6.55 4.34 11.36
C PRO A 10 7.08 2.98 10.90
N ILE A 11 6.25 2.22 10.20
CA ILE A 11 6.62 1.00 9.52
C ILE A 11 7.46 1.38 8.30
N SER A 12 8.53 0.63 8.03
CA SER A 12 9.36 0.88 6.85
C SER A 12 8.59 0.53 5.58
N MET A 13 8.99 1.17 4.47
CA MET A 13 8.47 0.80 3.17
C MET A 13 8.87 -0.62 2.73
N TYR A 14 9.92 -1.21 3.28
CA TYR A 14 10.29 -2.60 2.98
C TYR A 14 9.26 -3.57 3.55
N ALA A 15 8.91 -3.41 4.83
CA ALA A 15 7.86 -4.20 5.48
C ALA A 15 6.49 -3.97 4.81
N ILE A 16 6.12 -2.71 4.54
CA ILE A 16 4.88 -2.36 3.81
C ILE A 16 4.84 -3.04 2.44
N THR A 17 5.94 -3.04 1.68
CA THR A 17 6.01 -3.65 0.35
C THR A 17 5.89 -5.17 0.39
N ALA A 18 6.61 -5.84 1.30
CA ALA A 18 6.55 -7.29 1.45
C ALA A 18 5.17 -7.77 1.93
N LYS A 19 4.53 -6.98 2.80
CA LYS A 19 3.17 -7.23 3.25
C LYS A 19 2.15 -7.04 2.13
N LEU A 20 2.23 -5.93 1.38
CA LEU A 20 1.38 -5.70 0.20
C LEU A 20 1.47 -6.88 -0.77
N PHE A 21 2.69 -7.33 -1.09
CA PHE A 21 2.91 -8.50 -1.95
C PHE A 21 2.13 -9.71 -1.45
N THR A 22 2.17 -9.99 -0.14
CA THR A 22 1.53 -11.16 0.47
C THR A 22 0.01 -11.12 0.33
N HIS A 23 -0.61 -9.96 0.48
CA HIS A 23 -2.06 -9.84 0.29
C HIS A 23 -2.49 -9.96 -1.16
N VAL A 24 -1.74 -9.31 -2.07
CA VAL A 24 -2.00 -9.36 -3.52
C VAL A 24 -1.80 -10.78 -4.03
N GLU A 25 -0.72 -11.44 -3.62
CA GLU A 25 -0.45 -12.84 -3.94
C GLU A 25 -1.58 -13.75 -3.46
N LYS A 26 -1.99 -13.63 -2.20
CA LYS A 26 -3.07 -14.44 -1.63
C LYS A 26 -4.37 -14.29 -2.42
N ALA A 27 -4.74 -13.06 -2.78
CA ALA A 27 -5.97 -12.81 -3.54
C ALA A 27 -5.90 -13.43 -4.95
N ILE A 28 -4.80 -13.23 -5.67
CA ILE A 28 -4.57 -13.79 -7.00
C ILE A 28 -4.54 -15.33 -6.96
N VAL A 29 -3.81 -15.92 -6.02
CA VAL A 29 -3.69 -17.38 -5.90
C VAL A 29 -4.99 -18.02 -5.45
N SER A 30 -5.78 -17.34 -4.61
CA SER A 30 -7.11 -17.85 -4.22
C SER A 30 -8.08 -17.89 -5.40
N GLU A 31 -8.01 -16.91 -6.31
CA GLU A 31 -8.90 -16.82 -7.48
C GLU A 31 -8.43 -17.70 -8.65
N PHE A 32 -7.12 -17.69 -8.98
CA PHE A 32 -6.57 -18.29 -10.19
C PHE A 32 -5.68 -19.52 -9.93
N GLY A 33 -5.53 -19.93 -8.67
CA GLY A 33 -4.78 -21.11 -8.28
C GLY A 33 -3.32 -21.10 -8.75
N GLN A 34 -2.87 -22.26 -9.24
CA GLN A 34 -1.48 -22.45 -9.70
C GLN A 34 -1.12 -21.56 -10.89
N GLU A 35 -2.08 -21.18 -11.75
CA GLU A 35 -1.76 -20.35 -12.90
C GLU A 35 -1.48 -18.90 -12.47
N GLY A 36 -2.29 -18.35 -11.55
CA GLY A 36 -1.99 -17.07 -10.90
C GLY A 36 -0.62 -17.09 -10.21
N GLN A 37 -0.28 -18.19 -9.53
CA GLN A 37 1.03 -18.36 -8.91
C GLN A 37 2.19 -18.27 -9.92
N LYS A 38 2.07 -18.93 -11.09
CA LYS A 38 3.11 -18.87 -12.14
C LYS A 38 3.29 -17.47 -12.71
N LEU A 39 2.20 -16.73 -12.90
CA LEU A 39 2.25 -15.36 -13.42
C LEU A 39 2.89 -14.40 -12.40
N ILE A 40 2.61 -14.56 -11.11
CA ILE A 40 3.33 -13.82 -10.05
C ILE A 40 4.83 -14.17 -10.09
N GLN A 41 5.17 -15.46 -10.20
CA GLN A 41 6.57 -15.90 -10.31
C GLN A 41 7.29 -15.27 -11.50
N GLN A 42 6.61 -15.15 -12.64
CA GLN A 42 7.10 -14.42 -13.81
C GLN A 42 7.31 -12.95 -13.49
N GLY A 43 6.36 -12.29 -12.83
CA GLY A 43 6.47 -10.89 -12.42
C GLY A 43 7.67 -10.61 -11.50
N VAL A 44 7.86 -11.45 -10.47
CA VAL A 44 9.03 -11.35 -9.55
C VAL A 44 10.34 -11.54 -10.31
N LYS A 45 10.37 -12.46 -11.28
CA LYS A 45 11.55 -12.66 -12.14
C LYS A 45 11.85 -11.43 -12.99
N ILE A 46 10.83 -10.79 -13.58
CA ILE A 46 10.99 -9.58 -14.40
C ILE A 46 11.45 -8.41 -13.54
N PHE A 47 10.87 -8.23 -12.35
CA PHE A 47 11.29 -7.22 -11.40
C PHE A 47 12.78 -7.39 -11.04
N GLY A 48 13.21 -8.63 -10.77
CA GLY A 48 14.58 -8.95 -10.45
C GLY A 48 14.67 -9.66 -9.11
N PHE A 49 15.22 -10.87 -9.12
CA PHE A 49 15.30 -11.68 -7.91
C PHE A 49 16.14 -11.02 -6.81
N LYS A 50 17.24 -10.33 -7.17
CA LYS A 50 18.07 -9.64 -6.18
C LYS A 50 17.36 -8.49 -5.51
N ASP A 51 16.62 -7.69 -6.27
CA ASP A 51 15.85 -6.56 -5.75
C ASP A 51 14.72 -7.06 -4.84
N ALA A 52 14.01 -8.12 -5.25
CA ALA A 52 12.98 -8.75 -4.42
C ALA A 52 13.56 -9.37 -3.14
N GLU A 53 14.74 -10.01 -3.24
CA GLU A 53 15.44 -10.62 -2.11
C GLU A 53 15.86 -9.58 -1.07
N ASP A 54 16.33 -8.40 -1.49
CA ASP A 54 16.68 -7.33 -0.55
C ASP A 54 15.46 -6.80 0.18
N ILE A 55 14.33 -6.66 -0.50
CA ILE A 55 13.06 -6.28 0.14
C ILE A 55 12.64 -7.34 1.16
N ALA A 56 12.68 -8.63 0.77
CA ALA A 56 12.33 -9.75 1.63
C ALA A 56 13.24 -9.83 2.87
N LYS A 57 14.56 -9.72 2.69
CA LYS A 57 15.54 -9.75 3.79
C LYS A 57 15.30 -8.62 4.78
N GLN A 58 15.13 -7.39 4.28
CA GLN A 58 14.89 -6.23 5.14
C GLN A 58 13.57 -6.34 5.90
N ALA A 59 12.48 -6.76 5.22
CA ALA A 59 11.19 -6.99 5.88
C ALA A 59 11.27 -8.09 6.96
N THR A 60 12.01 -9.17 6.70
CA THR A 60 12.26 -10.24 7.68
C THR A 60 13.06 -9.73 8.89
N MET A 61 14.10 -8.93 8.68
CA MET A 61 14.87 -8.29 9.77
C MET A 61 13.99 -7.40 10.65
N GLU A 62 12.97 -6.78 10.06
CA GLU A 62 11.96 -5.97 10.72
C GLU A 62 10.79 -6.77 11.29
N LYS A 63 10.86 -8.11 11.23
CA LYS A 63 9.88 -9.07 11.75
C LYS A 63 8.53 -9.07 11.03
N GLU A 64 8.49 -8.60 9.79
CA GLU A 64 7.31 -8.74 8.93
C GLU A 64 7.29 -10.13 8.28
N ASN A 65 6.20 -10.87 8.46
CA ASN A 65 5.98 -12.13 7.77
C ASN A 65 5.49 -11.88 6.35
N HIS A 66 6.03 -12.58 5.36
CA HIS A 66 5.66 -12.36 3.96
C HIS A 66 5.81 -13.59 3.07
N ALA A 67 5.11 -13.60 1.94
CA ALA A 67 5.19 -14.66 0.93
C ALA A 67 6.32 -14.49 -0.10
N LEU A 68 7.03 -13.36 -0.10
CA LEU A 68 7.97 -13.00 -1.19
C LEU A 68 9.08 -14.04 -1.44
N PHE A 69 9.62 -14.68 -0.39
CA PHE A 69 10.63 -15.74 -0.54
C PHE A 69 10.12 -16.98 -1.29
N ASN A 70 8.81 -17.24 -1.32
CA ASN A 70 8.23 -18.35 -2.07
C ASN A 70 8.45 -18.20 -3.58
N TYR A 71 8.76 -16.99 -4.04
CA TYR A 71 8.93 -16.63 -5.45
C TYR A 71 10.38 -16.29 -5.81
N ILE A 72 11.32 -16.50 -4.89
CA ILE A 72 12.75 -16.23 -5.09
C ILE A 72 13.50 -17.56 -4.99
N PRO A 73 14.17 -18.02 -6.06
CA PRO A 73 14.96 -19.25 -5.99
C PRO A 73 16.18 -19.05 -5.09
N ASN A 74 16.61 -20.08 -4.35
CA ASN A 74 17.78 -20.00 -3.47
C ASN A 74 19.08 -19.56 -4.20
N ASN A 75 19.18 -19.83 -5.50
CA ASN A 75 20.28 -19.41 -6.35
C ASN A 75 19.75 -18.53 -7.49
N HIS A 76 20.16 -17.26 -7.52
CA HIS A 76 19.90 -16.31 -8.60
C HIS A 76 21.09 -15.38 -8.80
N GLN A 77 21.03 -14.55 -9.84
CA GLN A 77 22.06 -13.54 -10.11
C GLN A 77 22.16 -12.55 -8.94
N ALA A 78 23.37 -12.16 -8.58
CA ALA A 78 23.62 -11.24 -7.47
C ALA A 78 23.41 -9.75 -7.84
N LYS A 79 23.21 -9.45 -9.12
CA LYS A 79 23.06 -8.09 -9.64
C LYS A 79 21.63 -7.59 -9.46
N LYS A 80 21.50 -6.34 -9.01
CA LYS A 80 20.22 -5.62 -8.97
C LYS A 80 19.86 -5.08 -10.35
N ASN A 81 18.57 -5.09 -10.65
CA ASN A 81 18.02 -4.39 -11.80
C ASN A 81 17.89 -2.88 -11.52
N PHE A 82 17.73 -2.49 -10.24
CA PHE A 82 17.36 -1.13 -9.84
C PHE A 82 18.24 -0.58 -8.71
N GLU A 83 19.54 -0.39 -8.98
CA GLU A 83 20.53 -0.01 -7.95
C GLU A 83 20.30 1.36 -7.30
N ASN A 84 19.74 2.32 -8.03
CA ASN A 84 19.61 3.72 -7.59
C ASN A 84 18.15 4.14 -7.33
N GLU A 85 17.22 3.18 -7.32
CA GLU A 85 15.81 3.47 -7.13
C GLU A 85 15.45 3.59 -5.65
N THR A 86 14.51 4.47 -5.35
CA THR A 86 13.95 4.57 -4.00
C THR A 86 13.10 3.34 -3.68
N ILE A 87 12.92 3.02 -2.41
CA ILE A 87 11.99 1.94 -2.01
C ILE A 87 10.55 2.18 -2.47
N TYR A 88 10.14 3.43 -2.67
CA TYR A 88 8.83 3.78 -3.23
C TYR A 88 8.74 3.39 -4.72
N ALA A 89 9.79 3.69 -5.49
CA ALA A 89 9.91 3.26 -6.88
C ALA A 89 9.96 1.73 -7.00
N LEU A 90 10.74 1.06 -6.14
CA LEU A 90 10.81 -0.40 -6.10
C LEU A 90 9.46 -1.04 -5.76
N MET A 91 8.71 -0.48 -4.81
CA MET A 91 7.36 -0.94 -4.49
C MET A 91 6.44 -0.83 -5.70
N ALA A 92 6.42 0.34 -6.36
CA ALA A 92 5.60 0.58 -7.55
C ALA A 92 5.95 -0.40 -8.69
N LYS A 93 7.24 -0.57 -8.97
CA LYS A 93 7.77 -1.51 -9.95
C LYS A 93 7.36 -2.94 -9.62
N LEU A 94 7.61 -3.42 -8.39
CA LEU A 94 7.25 -4.77 -7.99
C LEU A 94 5.75 -5.02 -8.15
N PHE A 95 4.91 -4.10 -7.65
CA PHE A 95 3.46 -4.20 -7.74
C PHE A 95 2.99 -4.29 -9.21
N ALA A 96 3.48 -3.41 -10.08
CA ALA A 96 3.11 -3.45 -11.50
C ALA A 96 3.60 -4.74 -12.18
N GLN A 97 4.82 -5.18 -11.90
CA GLN A 97 5.39 -6.37 -12.54
C GLN A 97 4.69 -7.67 -12.15
N ILE A 98 4.16 -7.79 -10.92
CA ILE A 98 3.42 -9.00 -10.50
C ILE A 98 1.95 -8.97 -10.92
N THR A 99 1.35 -7.79 -11.07
CA THR A 99 -0.07 -7.66 -11.42
C THR A 99 -0.29 -7.65 -12.93
N LYS A 100 0.63 -7.06 -13.70
CA LYS A 100 0.58 -7.00 -15.16
C LYS A 100 0.32 -8.37 -15.83
N PRO A 101 1.15 -9.40 -15.64
CA PRO A 101 0.95 -10.68 -16.34
C PRO A 101 -0.38 -11.34 -15.97
N VAL A 102 -0.86 -11.17 -14.73
CA VAL A 102 -2.14 -11.71 -14.25
C VAL A 102 -3.31 -10.97 -14.89
N VAL A 103 -3.25 -9.65 -14.97
CA VAL A 103 -4.28 -8.80 -15.57
C VAL A 103 -4.32 -8.98 -17.09
N ASP A 104 -3.17 -9.14 -17.74
CA ASP A 104 -3.11 -9.39 -19.19
C ASP A 104 -3.74 -10.74 -19.57
N GLU A 105 -3.58 -11.75 -18.72
CA GLU A 105 -4.12 -13.10 -18.93
C GLU A 105 -5.63 -13.18 -18.62
N PHE A 106 -6.04 -12.71 -17.44
CA PHE A 106 -7.40 -12.93 -16.93
C PHE A 106 -8.31 -11.69 -16.97
N GLY A 107 -7.81 -10.57 -17.49
CA GLY A 107 -8.58 -9.35 -17.71
C GLY A 107 -9.22 -8.79 -16.44
N ASN A 108 -10.52 -8.47 -16.51
CA ASN A 108 -11.22 -7.77 -15.43
C ASN A 108 -11.31 -8.57 -14.13
N GLN A 109 -11.44 -9.90 -14.19
CA GLN A 109 -11.45 -10.73 -12.98
C GLN A 109 -10.14 -10.58 -12.20
N ALA A 110 -9.01 -10.50 -12.90
CA ALA A 110 -7.72 -10.24 -12.26
C ALA A 110 -7.61 -8.83 -11.70
N LYS A 111 -8.16 -7.82 -12.38
CA LYS A 111 -8.21 -6.45 -11.83
C LYS A 111 -8.96 -6.43 -10.50
N ASP A 112 -10.06 -7.17 -10.39
CA ASP A 112 -10.85 -7.24 -9.16
C ASP A 112 -10.13 -8.02 -8.05
N ALA A 113 -9.48 -9.13 -8.37
CA ALA A 113 -8.63 -9.86 -7.42
C ALA A 113 -7.47 -9.00 -6.89
N VAL A 114 -6.81 -8.23 -7.78
CA VAL A 114 -5.75 -7.30 -7.38
C VAL A 114 -6.29 -6.21 -6.46
N ARG A 115 -7.43 -5.59 -6.80
CA ARG A 115 -8.08 -4.59 -5.93
C ARG A 115 -8.44 -5.18 -4.58
N ASP A 116 -8.92 -6.42 -4.53
CA ASP A 116 -9.23 -7.09 -3.26
C ASP A 116 -7.99 -7.35 -2.41
N GLY A 117 -6.89 -7.77 -3.03
CA GLY A 117 -5.58 -7.86 -2.38
C GLY A 117 -5.16 -6.53 -1.76
N VAL A 118 -5.22 -5.42 -2.51
CA VAL A 118 -4.88 -4.08 -1.99
C VAL A 118 -5.84 -3.65 -0.89
N ARG A 119 -7.14 -3.94 -1.03
CA ARG A 119 -8.17 -3.65 -0.02
C ARG A 119 -7.87 -4.35 1.30
N THR A 120 -7.64 -5.65 1.29
CA THR A 120 -7.37 -6.42 2.52
C THR A 120 -6.08 -5.97 3.19
N PHE A 121 -5.06 -5.62 2.39
CA PHE A 121 -3.82 -5.01 2.88
C PHE A 121 -4.06 -3.65 3.55
N GLY A 122 -4.80 -2.75 2.89
CA GLY A 122 -5.14 -1.44 3.44
C GLY A 122 -5.94 -1.54 4.72
N GLU A 123 -6.96 -2.40 4.77
CA GLU A 123 -7.76 -2.63 5.97
C GLU A 123 -6.92 -3.17 7.13
N GLU A 124 -5.92 -4.02 6.86
CA GLU A 124 -5.00 -4.51 7.89
C GLU A 124 -4.10 -3.40 8.43
N ARG A 125 -3.56 -2.54 7.55
CA ARG A 125 -2.82 -1.36 7.97
C ARG A 125 -3.67 -0.42 8.81
N GLY A 126 -4.91 -0.16 8.39
CA GLY A 126 -5.88 0.63 9.16
C GLY A 126 -6.09 0.10 10.58
N ARG A 127 -6.25 -1.22 10.73
CA ARG A 127 -6.33 -1.86 12.06
C ARG A 127 -5.06 -1.64 12.89
N GLY A 128 -3.89 -1.68 12.27
CA GLY A 128 -2.61 -1.35 12.91
C GLY A 128 -2.56 0.11 13.40
N ILE A 129 -3.08 1.06 12.61
CA ILE A 129 -3.21 2.47 13.00
C ILE A 129 -4.16 2.61 14.19
N ALA A 130 -5.28 1.89 14.20
CA ALA A 130 -6.22 1.89 15.33
C ALA A 130 -5.57 1.32 16.61
N GLN A 131 -4.71 0.30 16.49
CA GLN A 131 -3.93 -0.21 17.61
C GLN A 131 -2.93 0.81 18.14
N ARG A 132 -2.29 1.60 17.27
CA ARG A 132 -1.40 2.71 17.66
C ARG A 132 -2.15 3.79 18.46
N ALA A 133 -3.33 4.22 17.97
CA ALA A 133 -4.20 5.14 18.69
C ALA A 133 -4.61 4.58 20.07
N ARG A 134 -5.06 3.32 20.10
CA ARG A 134 -5.46 2.66 21.35
C ARG A 134 -4.32 2.56 22.37
N ALA A 135 -3.10 2.29 21.91
CA ALA A 135 -1.91 2.23 22.77
C ALA A 135 -1.59 3.59 23.42
N ASN A 136 -2.02 4.70 22.81
CA ASN A 136 -1.92 6.06 23.34
C ASN A 136 -3.18 6.50 24.12
N GLY A 137 -4.16 5.62 24.33
CA GLY A 137 -5.42 5.95 25.00
C GLY A 137 -6.37 6.81 24.15
N GLU A 138 -6.14 6.89 22.84
CA GLU A 138 -6.93 7.69 21.90
C GLU A 138 -8.05 6.86 21.26
N ASP A 139 -9.20 7.49 21.03
CA ASP A 139 -10.33 6.91 20.29
C ASP A 139 -10.09 6.93 18.78
N TYR A 140 -10.86 6.15 18.02
CA TYR A 140 -10.70 6.01 16.57
C TYR A 140 -11.40 7.12 15.79
N THR A 141 -11.19 8.37 16.18
CA THR A 141 -11.79 9.55 15.55
C THR A 141 -10.91 10.11 14.45
N ILE A 142 -11.48 11.00 13.63
CA ILE A 142 -10.78 11.68 12.55
C ILE A 142 -9.51 12.41 13.03
N ASP A 143 -9.55 13.03 14.21
CA ASP A 143 -8.44 13.77 14.81
C ASP A 143 -7.23 12.90 15.14
N HIS A 144 -7.45 11.60 15.39
CA HIS A 144 -6.39 10.65 15.75
C HIS A 144 -5.90 9.81 14.57
N TYR A 145 -6.50 9.92 13.39
CA TYR A 145 -6.13 9.12 12.23
C TYR A 145 -4.72 9.45 11.72
N LEU A 146 -4.48 10.70 11.33
CA LEU A 146 -3.20 11.11 10.74
C LEU A 146 -2.06 11.16 11.76
N THR A 147 -2.35 11.43 13.04
CA THR A 147 -1.35 11.49 14.11
C THR A 147 -0.83 10.12 14.54
N ASN A 148 -1.55 9.04 14.19
CA ASN A 148 -1.14 7.66 14.42
C ASN A 148 -0.77 6.90 13.14
N TYR A 149 -0.72 7.59 12.00
CA TYR A 149 -0.49 6.97 10.70
C TYR A 149 0.78 6.11 10.69
N ASP A 150 0.69 4.93 10.08
CA ASP A 150 1.71 3.88 10.19
C ASP A 150 2.86 4.05 9.18
N MET A 151 2.66 4.82 8.11
CA MET A 151 3.68 5.13 7.11
C MET A 151 4.20 6.55 7.30
N GLY A 152 5.52 6.71 7.40
CA GLY A 152 6.14 8.02 7.49
C GLY A 152 5.86 8.86 6.23
N ARG A 153 5.60 10.16 6.42
CA ARG A 153 5.53 11.11 5.30
C ARG A 153 6.95 11.43 4.82
N SER A 154 7.36 10.82 3.71
CA SER A 154 8.65 11.11 3.07
C SER A 154 8.60 12.44 2.32
N ASP A 155 9.74 13.13 2.24
CA ASP A 155 9.93 14.35 1.44
C ASP A 155 9.76 14.13 -0.08
N LEU A 156 9.59 12.87 -0.51
CA LEU A 156 9.26 12.51 -1.89
C LEU A 156 7.79 12.82 -2.26
N PHE A 157 6.95 13.11 -1.27
CA PHE A 157 5.57 13.52 -1.50
C PHE A 157 5.44 15.04 -1.36
N THR A 158 4.68 15.65 -2.27
CA THR A 158 4.23 17.04 -2.13
C THR A 158 2.72 17.03 -1.94
N PHE A 159 2.26 17.56 -0.80
CA PHE A 159 0.84 17.59 -0.47
C PHE A 159 0.46 18.80 0.38
N SER A 160 -0.83 19.12 0.38
CA SER A 160 -1.46 19.96 1.40
C SER A 160 -2.43 19.13 2.23
N THR A 161 -2.72 19.60 3.44
CA THR A 161 -3.74 19.00 4.31
C THR A 161 -4.52 20.12 4.98
N GLU A 162 -5.82 20.11 4.79
CA GLU A 162 -6.76 21.03 5.44
C GLU A 162 -7.61 20.23 6.44
N TYR A 163 -7.67 20.73 7.68
CA TYR A 163 -8.49 20.14 8.73
C TYR A 163 -9.79 20.95 8.86
N LYS A 164 -10.91 20.27 8.66
CA LYS A 164 -12.27 20.82 8.79
C LYS A 164 -13.02 20.03 9.88
N PRO A 165 -14.10 20.56 10.46
CA PRO A 165 -14.95 19.77 11.33
C PRO A 165 -15.42 18.50 10.62
N ASN A 166 -15.09 17.33 11.18
CA ASN A 166 -15.45 16.01 10.66
C ASN A 166 -14.92 15.66 9.25
N GLU A 167 -13.97 16.44 8.73
CA GLU A 167 -13.35 16.20 7.42
C GLU A 167 -11.86 16.54 7.41
N ILE A 168 -11.04 15.67 6.80
CA ILE A 168 -9.66 15.95 6.43
C ILE A 168 -9.59 15.94 4.91
N GLU A 169 -9.17 17.06 4.34
CA GLU A 169 -8.94 17.17 2.89
C GLU A 169 -7.44 17.12 2.61
N GLN A 170 -7.03 16.22 1.72
CA GLN A 170 -5.63 16.10 1.29
C GLN A 170 -5.52 16.19 -0.22
N ASN A 171 -4.61 17.05 -0.68
CA ASN A 171 -4.27 17.18 -2.09
C ASN A 171 -2.81 16.81 -2.28
N PHE A 172 -2.53 15.74 -3.02
CA PHE A 172 -1.17 15.31 -3.36
C PHE A 172 -0.87 15.70 -4.80
N THR A 173 0.10 16.60 -4.99
CA THR A 173 0.55 17.04 -6.32
C THR A 173 1.78 16.28 -6.80
N VAL A 174 2.52 15.63 -5.88
CA VAL A 174 3.62 14.72 -6.21
C VAL A 174 3.47 13.44 -5.40
N CYS A 175 3.47 12.30 -6.11
CA CYS A 175 3.42 10.96 -5.53
C CYS A 175 4.47 10.08 -6.22
N PRO A 176 5.47 9.53 -5.49
CA PRO A 176 6.52 8.72 -6.09
C PRO A 176 5.99 7.43 -6.72
N PHE A 177 4.89 6.85 -6.21
CA PHE A 177 4.27 5.69 -6.82
C PHE A 177 3.64 6.03 -8.17
N GLY A 178 2.84 7.11 -8.20
CA GLY A 178 2.18 7.59 -9.41
C GLY A 178 3.18 7.96 -10.49
N GLN A 179 4.24 8.70 -10.13
CA GLN A 179 5.30 9.06 -11.06
C GLN A 179 6.00 7.82 -11.61
N GLN A 180 6.35 6.85 -10.75
CA GLN A 180 7.05 5.64 -11.21
C GLN A 180 6.22 4.81 -12.20
N TRP A 181 4.92 4.63 -11.93
CA TRP A 181 4.04 3.94 -12.86
C TRP A 181 3.83 4.74 -14.15
N ALA A 182 3.89 6.07 -14.09
CA ALA A 182 3.85 6.89 -15.29
C ALA A 182 5.10 6.70 -16.16
N ASP A 183 6.28 6.80 -15.55
CA ASP A 183 7.58 6.63 -16.21
C ASP A 183 7.71 5.24 -16.87
N ASP A 184 7.19 4.20 -16.21
CA ASP A 184 7.22 2.82 -16.72
C ASP A 184 6.09 2.48 -17.70
N ASN A 185 5.18 3.42 -17.99
CA ASN A 185 3.94 3.19 -18.75
C ASN A 185 3.03 2.09 -18.16
N MET A 186 2.95 2.03 -16.82
CA MET A 186 2.21 1.04 -16.03
C MET A 186 0.92 1.60 -15.38
N HIS A 187 0.40 2.72 -15.88
CA HIS A 187 -0.80 3.39 -15.35
C HIS A 187 -1.99 2.44 -15.13
N GLU A 188 -2.24 1.52 -16.08
CA GLU A 188 -3.36 0.58 -16.05
C GLU A 188 -3.32 -0.36 -14.83
N TYR A 189 -2.12 -0.71 -14.37
CA TYR A 189 -1.93 -1.60 -13.22
C TYR A 189 -1.81 -0.79 -11.93
N GLY A 190 -1.03 0.31 -11.95
CA GLY A 190 -0.85 1.20 -10.80
C GLY A 190 -2.16 1.78 -10.26
N ILE A 191 -3.11 2.11 -11.14
CA ILE A 191 -4.41 2.66 -10.72
C ILE A 191 -5.21 1.69 -9.84
N LEU A 192 -4.99 0.38 -9.96
CA LEU A 192 -5.66 -0.63 -9.12
C LEU A 192 -5.26 -0.49 -7.65
N TYR A 193 -4.02 -0.07 -7.38
CA TYR A 193 -3.56 0.25 -6.04
C TYR A 193 -4.20 1.54 -5.53
N CYS A 194 -4.10 2.62 -6.31
CA CYS A 194 -4.62 3.94 -5.92
C CYS A 194 -6.13 3.93 -5.64
N GLN A 195 -6.90 3.14 -6.39
CA GLN A 195 -8.35 3.03 -6.19
C GLN A 195 -8.74 2.47 -4.82
N MET A 196 -7.86 1.69 -4.19
CA MET A 196 -8.22 0.89 -3.02
C MET A 196 -7.48 1.29 -1.75
N ILE A 197 -6.22 1.70 -1.83
CA ILE A 197 -5.35 1.78 -0.65
C ILE A 197 -5.87 2.75 0.42
N ASP A 198 -6.08 4.03 0.10
CA ASP A 198 -6.45 5.04 1.11
C ASP A 198 -7.86 4.82 1.68
N PRO A 199 -8.90 4.52 0.87
CA PRO A 199 -10.21 4.12 1.40
C PRO A 199 -10.15 2.89 2.30
N ALA A 200 -9.33 1.89 1.95
CA ALA A 200 -9.20 0.68 2.74
C ALA A 200 -8.47 0.92 4.07
N VAL A 201 -7.42 1.75 4.10
CA VAL A 201 -6.72 2.14 5.33
C VAL A 201 -7.66 2.90 6.26
N ALA A 202 -8.40 3.89 5.75
CA ALA A 202 -9.38 4.65 6.54
C ALA A 202 -10.46 3.73 7.12
N ARG A 203 -11.04 2.84 6.31
CA ARG A 203 -12.04 1.85 6.74
C ARG A 203 -11.50 0.89 7.80
N GLY A 204 -10.24 0.46 7.67
CA GLY A 204 -9.58 -0.41 8.64
C GLY A 204 -9.34 0.28 9.99
N PHE A 205 -9.11 1.60 9.97
CA PHE A 205 -8.98 2.41 11.18
C PHE A 205 -10.32 2.61 11.88
N ASN A 206 -11.35 3.00 11.12
CA ASN A 206 -12.72 3.12 11.61
C ASN A 206 -13.71 2.77 10.48
N PRO A 207 -14.66 1.83 10.68
CA PRO A 207 -15.61 1.44 9.63
C PRO A 207 -16.59 2.55 9.22
N ASN A 208 -16.74 3.60 10.03
CA ASN A 208 -17.56 4.78 9.72
C ASN A 208 -16.77 5.87 8.97
N PHE A 209 -15.50 5.61 8.63
CA PHE A 209 -14.67 6.55 7.90
C PHE A 209 -14.93 6.42 6.40
N GLU A 210 -15.52 7.44 5.81
CA GLU A 210 -15.80 7.53 4.38
C GLU A 210 -14.66 8.29 3.69
N VAL A 211 -14.29 7.87 2.49
CA VAL A 211 -13.24 8.53 1.70
C VAL A 211 -13.78 8.80 0.30
N GLU A 212 -13.87 10.07 -0.05
CA GLU A 212 -14.03 10.49 -1.44
C GLU A 212 -12.64 10.60 -2.07
N HIS A 213 -12.38 9.84 -3.13
CA HIS A 213 -11.15 9.86 -3.92
C HIS A 213 -11.50 10.00 -5.39
N ASP A 214 -11.59 11.25 -5.85
CA ASP A 214 -12.15 11.64 -7.14
C ASP A 214 -11.09 12.02 -8.18
N GLN A 215 -9.86 12.34 -7.76
CA GLN A 215 -8.72 12.63 -8.64
C GLN A 215 -7.52 11.74 -8.28
N TYR A 216 -6.75 11.39 -9.30
CA TYR A 216 -5.59 10.51 -9.26
C TYR A 216 -4.41 11.17 -10.00
N VAL A 217 -3.21 11.14 -9.40
CA VAL A 217 -1.98 11.61 -10.06
C VAL A 217 -1.80 10.99 -11.45
N LEU A 218 -2.15 9.70 -11.60
CA LEU A 218 -2.04 8.94 -12.85
C LEU A 218 -2.98 9.38 -13.97
N ARG A 219 -3.96 10.26 -13.70
CA ARG A 219 -4.97 10.69 -14.67
C ARG A 219 -5.08 12.21 -14.73
N GLU A 220 -5.28 12.85 -13.59
CA GLU A 220 -5.51 14.29 -13.50
C GLU A 220 -4.24 15.08 -13.13
N GLY A 221 -3.17 14.40 -12.71
CA GLY A 221 -1.92 15.05 -12.28
C GLY A 221 -1.88 15.40 -10.79
N ASN A 222 -2.96 15.17 -10.05
CA ASN A 222 -3.02 15.25 -8.59
C ASN A 222 -3.95 14.17 -8.01
N CYS A 223 -3.67 13.68 -6.80
CA CYS A 223 -4.65 12.93 -6.02
C CYS A 223 -5.39 13.87 -5.08
N HIS A 224 -6.71 13.74 -5.00
CA HIS A 224 -7.54 14.51 -4.08
C HIS A 224 -8.38 13.57 -3.22
N PHE A 225 -8.31 13.78 -1.91
CA PHE A 225 -8.99 12.97 -0.92
C PHE A 225 -9.79 13.84 0.03
N ARG A 226 -11.03 13.42 0.32
CA ARG A 226 -11.82 13.94 1.44
C ARG A 226 -12.17 12.78 2.35
N PHE A 227 -11.48 12.71 3.48
CA PHE A 227 -11.74 11.75 4.53
C PHE A 227 -12.81 12.33 5.45
N LYS A 228 -13.98 11.69 5.54
CA LYS A 228 -15.14 12.19 6.28
C LYS A 228 -15.58 11.17 7.31
N MET A 229 -15.81 11.61 8.54
CA MET A 229 -16.34 10.73 9.58
C MET A 229 -17.62 11.34 10.10
N GLN A 230 -18.75 10.64 9.94
CA GLN A 230 -20.01 11.12 10.49
C GLN A 230 -19.95 11.05 12.02
N ASP A 231 -20.47 12.08 12.70
CA ASP A 231 -20.63 12.03 14.15
C ASP A 231 -21.43 10.79 14.52
N GLN A 232 -20.90 9.99 15.45
CA GLN A 232 -21.70 8.96 16.08
C GLN A 232 -22.81 9.68 16.85
N GLN A 233 -23.99 9.83 16.26
CA GLN A 233 -25.18 10.11 17.04
C GLN A 233 -25.32 8.97 18.05
N ASN A 234 -25.04 9.30 19.32
CA ASN A 234 -25.16 8.42 20.48
C ASN A 234 -26.28 7.40 20.28
N LYS A 235 -25.92 6.13 20.11
CA LYS A 235 -26.83 5.01 20.32
C LYS A 235 -26.70 4.52 21.74
#